data_AF-A0A9Q7MMR8-F1
#
_entry.id   AF-A0A9Q7MMR8-F1
#
_cell.length_a   1.000
_cell.length_b   1.000
_cell.length_c   1.000
_cell.angle_alpha   90.00
_cell.angle_beta   90.00
_cell.angle_gamma   90.00
#
_symmetry.space_group_name_H-M   'P 1'
#
loop_
_entity.id
_entity.type
_entity.pdbx_description
1 polymer ?
#
loop_
_entity_poly.entity_id
_entity_poly.type
_entity_poly.pdbx_seq_one_letter_code
_entity_poly.pdbx_strand_id
1 'polypeptide(L)'
;MKILFVGNSHTYMNDMPEMVRINSSEKLEVTMLARPAITFHDHLESMELQFALKQGYDFVIFQQAAHEPCPSKEATLHDAKALIELARSCGVMPYIMIPWSQRNYDDDFKTTKDIYHQVMMDNLVDGIPVGYVINRLSHQNPELELFQSDNQHLTSLGSYLESITILNTIFFETKFPGKLIYPNQSSFEEHQLDERLIDFLTKEVVHTVERFKSNYCVCGKREILDD
;
A
#
# COMPACT_ATOMS: atom_id res chain seq x y z
N MET A 1 -7.55 4.36 -16.06
CA MET A 1 -8.12 4.11 -14.73
C MET A 1 -7.51 5.09 -13.74
N LYS A 2 -8.30 5.64 -12.83
CA LYS A 2 -7.87 6.69 -11.89
C LYS A 2 -7.74 6.13 -10.48
N ILE A 3 -6.58 6.31 -9.87
CA ILE A 3 -6.27 5.82 -8.52
C ILE A 3 -5.91 7.01 -7.63
N LEU A 4 -6.61 7.12 -6.50
CA LEU A 4 -6.29 8.06 -5.43
C LEU A 4 -5.50 7.34 -4.33
N PHE A 5 -4.31 7.86 -4.00
CA PHE A 5 -3.51 7.39 -2.88
C PHE A 5 -3.70 8.35 -1.71
N VAL A 6 -4.09 7.83 -0.55
CA VAL A 6 -4.34 8.63 0.66
C VAL A 6 -3.50 8.06 1.78
N GLY A 7 -2.53 8.84 2.26
CA GLY A 7 -1.63 8.36 3.30
C GLY A 7 -0.63 9.40 3.78
N ASN A 8 0.59 8.99 4.08
CA ASN A 8 1.65 9.84 4.64
C ASN A 8 3.00 9.57 3.97
N SER A 9 4.11 9.68 4.71
CA SER A 9 5.45 9.45 4.18
C SER A 9 5.65 8.06 3.60
N HIS A 10 4.91 7.06 4.07
CA HIS A 10 4.98 5.72 3.52
C HIS A 10 4.29 5.63 2.14
N THR A 11 3.47 6.62 1.79
CA THR A 11 2.91 6.79 0.45
C THR A 11 3.77 7.69 -0.44
N TYR A 12 4.19 8.88 0.02
CA TYR A 12 4.85 9.85 -0.87
C TYR A 12 6.35 9.61 -1.09
N MET A 13 7.02 8.86 -0.20
CA MET A 13 8.45 8.66 -0.33
C MET A 13 8.78 7.92 -1.64
N ASN A 14 9.85 8.37 -2.28
CA ASN A 14 10.32 7.86 -3.58
C ASN A 14 9.27 7.94 -4.71
N ASP A 15 8.26 8.80 -4.56
CA ASP A 15 7.14 8.93 -5.52
C ASP A 15 6.48 7.57 -5.85
N MET A 16 6.18 6.79 -4.81
CA MET A 16 5.64 5.43 -4.97
C MET A 16 4.37 5.37 -5.86
N PRO A 17 3.39 6.30 -5.79
CA PRO A 17 2.27 6.32 -6.71
C PRO A 17 2.68 6.45 -8.19
N GLU A 18 3.71 7.24 -8.48
CA GLU A 18 4.26 7.31 -9.83
C GLU A 18 4.98 6.00 -10.21
N MET A 19 5.67 5.35 -9.27
CA MET A 19 6.21 4.00 -9.50
C MET A 19 5.10 2.99 -9.88
N VAL A 20 3.92 3.07 -9.27
CA VAL A 20 2.74 2.27 -9.67
C VAL A 20 2.37 2.58 -11.13
N ARG A 21 2.31 3.86 -11.50
CA ARG A 21 1.93 4.27 -12.87
C ARG A 21 2.91 3.79 -13.94
N ILE A 22 4.21 3.94 -13.70
CA ILE A 22 5.25 3.61 -14.71
C ILE A 22 5.55 2.11 -14.80
N ASN A 23 5.25 1.34 -13.74
CA ASN A 23 5.44 -0.11 -13.73
C ASN A 23 4.20 -0.90 -14.15
N SER A 24 3.04 -0.24 -14.27
CA SER A 24 1.81 -0.90 -14.72
C SER A 24 1.81 -1.18 -16.22
N SER A 25 1.19 -2.30 -16.59
CA SER A 25 0.78 -2.58 -17.97
C SER A 25 -0.49 -1.82 -18.38
N GLU A 26 -1.27 -1.35 -17.39
CA GLU A 26 -2.49 -0.59 -17.59
C GLU A 26 -2.22 0.91 -17.71
N LYS A 27 -3.13 1.63 -18.39
CA LYS A 27 -3.07 3.09 -18.44
C LYS A 27 -3.67 3.70 -17.18
N LEU A 28 -2.79 4.00 -16.22
CA LEU A 28 -3.15 4.58 -14.93
C LEU A 28 -2.98 6.11 -14.91
N GLU A 29 -3.89 6.79 -14.23
CA GLU A 29 -3.77 8.17 -13.74
C GLU A 29 -3.74 8.09 -12.23
N VAL A 30 -2.66 8.56 -11.61
CA VAL A 30 -2.47 8.49 -10.16
C VAL A 30 -2.53 9.88 -9.57
N THR A 31 -3.16 9.99 -8.40
CA THR A 31 -3.16 11.21 -7.59
C THR A 31 -2.85 10.83 -6.17
N MET A 32 -2.15 11.70 -5.45
CA MET A 32 -1.76 11.44 -4.06
C MET A 32 -2.20 12.60 -3.16
N LEU A 33 -2.84 12.24 -2.06
CA LEU A 33 -3.08 13.08 -0.90
C LEU A 33 -2.26 12.52 0.26
N ALA A 34 -1.04 13.02 0.42
CA ALA A 34 -0.16 12.57 1.49
C ALA A 34 0.68 13.70 2.05
N ARG A 35 0.82 13.72 3.37
CA ARG A 35 1.60 14.73 4.11
C ARG A 35 2.40 14.04 5.22
N PRO A 36 3.52 14.63 5.69
CA PRO A 36 4.28 14.05 6.78
C PRO A 36 3.39 13.84 8.02
N ALA A 37 3.48 12.66 8.63
CA ALA A 37 2.80 12.27 9.88
C ALA A 37 1.27 12.36 9.90
N ILE A 38 0.61 12.64 8.77
CA ILE A 38 -0.86 12.70 8.71
C ILE A 38 -1.46 11.31 8.94
N THR A 39 -2.57 11.28 9.68
CA THR A 39 -3.29 10.06 10.06
C THR A 39 -4.61 9.92 9.30
N PHE A 40 -5.27 8.77 9.40
CA PHE A 40 -6.65 8.62 8.91
C PHE A 40 -7.63 9.63 9.51
N HIS A 41 -7.50 9.97 10.79
CA HIS A 41 -8.33 10.99 11.43
C HIS A 41 -8.21 12.35 10.73
N ASP A 42 -6.98 12.80 10.50
CA ASP A 42 -6.71 14.07 9.84
C ASP A 42 -7.25 14.10 8.40
N HIS A 43 -7.13 12.98 7.69
CA HIS A 43 -7.68 12.84 6.33
C HIS A 43 -9.22 12.92 6.32
N LEU A 44 -9.89 12.31 7.30
CA LEU A 44 -11.35 12.39 7.46
C LEU A 44 -11.84 13.83 7.69
N GLU A 45 -11.10 14.59 8.50
CA GLU A 45 -11.42 15.99 8.77
C GLU A 45 -11.09 16.91 7.58
N SER A 46 -10.27 16.45 6.63
CA SER A 46 -9.84 17.26 5.50
C SER A 46 -10.95 17.46 4.47
N MET A 47 -11.16 18.72 4.06
CA MET A 47 -11.98 19.03 2.89
C MET A 47 -11.35 18.49 1.60
N GLU A 48 -10.02 18.39 1.56
CA GLU A 48 -9.27 17.91 0.39
C GLU A 48 -9.68 16.50 -0.02
N LEU A 49 -9.75 15.56 0.93
CA LEU A 49 -10.23 14.21 0.66
C LEU A 49 -11.69 14.21 0.20
N GLN A 50 -12.55 14.98 0.87
CA GLN A 50 -13.98 15.06 0.52
C GLN A 50 -14.23 15.58 -0.90
N PHE A 51 -13.40 16.51 -1.38
CA PHE A 51 -13.46 17.01 -2.75
C PHE A 51 -12.83 16.04 -3.74
N ALA A 52 -11.69 15.42 -3.39
CA ALA A 52 -10.99 14.47 -4.25
C ALA A 52 -11.85 13.25 -4.57
N LEU A 53 -12.52 12.65 -3.58
CA LEU A 53 -13.39 11.48 -3.79
C LEU A 53 -14.57 11.75 -4.77
N LYS A 54 -14.89 13.01 -5.04
CA LYS A 54 -15.91 13.42 -6.03
C LYS A 54 -15.37 13.64 -7.44
N GLN A 55 -14.07 13.46 -7.68
CA GLN A 55 -13.42 13.69 -8.98
C GLN A 55 -13.46 12.48 -9.93
N GLY A 56 -14.21 11.42 -9.58
CA GLY A 56 -14.40 10.24 -10.44
C GLY A 56 -13.22 9.27 -10.43
N TYR A 57 -12.64 9.00 -9.25
CA TYR A 57 -11.64 7.93 -9.09
C TYR A 57 -12.30 6.55 -9.16
N ASP A 58 -11.62 5.59 -9.79
CA ASP A 58 -12.05 4.19 -9.80
C ASP A 58 -11.71 3.52 -8.45
N PHE A 59 -10.50 3.82 -7.96
CA PHE A 59 -9.96 3.25 -6.74
C PHE A 59 -9.42 4.31 -5.79
N VAL A 60 -9.50 4.03 -4.49
CA VAL A 60 -8.73 4.72 -3.46
C VAL A 60 -7.95 3.72 -2.62
N ILE A 61 -6.67 3.99 -2.38
CA ILE A 61 -5.80 3.18 -1.53
C ILE A 61 -5.51 4.00 -0.27
N PHE A 62 -5.95 3.47 0.88
CA PHE A 62 -5.72 4.08 2.18
C PHE A 62 -4.50 3.44 2.87
N GLN A 63 -3.59 4.29 3.33
CA GLN A 63 -2.38 3.91 4.06
C GLN A 63 -2.28 4.72 5.36
N GLN A 64 -2.22 4.04 6.50
CA GLN A 64 -2.08 4.66 7.83
C GLN A 64 -0.65 4.48 8.38
N ALA A 65 -0.24 5.40 9.26
CA ALA A 65 1.02 5.35 9.97
C ALA A 65 1.20 4.01 10.71
N ALA A 66 2.36 3.37 10.51
CA ALA A 66 2.72 2.11 11.14
C ALA A 66 3.76 2.27 12.25
N HIS A 67 4.34 3.46 12.40
CA HIS A 67 5.48 3.75 13.27
C HIS A 67 5.20 4.99 14.09
N GLU A 68 5.78 5.05 15.30
CA GLU A 68 5.53 6.15 16.22
C GLU A 68 5.89 7.52 15.63
N PRO A 69 5.01 8.54 15.78
CA PRO A 69 3.69 8.46 16.42
C PRO A 69 2.66 7.76 15.50
N CYS A 70 2.06 6.65 15.96
CA CYS A 70 0.98 5.96 15.27
C CYS A 70 -0.29 5.92 16.15
N PRO A 71 -1.49 6.00 15.55
CA PRO A 71 -2.73 5.93 16.31
C PRO A 71 -2.94 4.58 17.02
N SER A 72 -3.79 4.57 18.05
CA SER A 72 -4.16 3.31 18.71
C SER A 72 -4.90 2.37 17.74
N LYS A 73 -5.00 1.09 18.13
CA LYS A 73 -5.82 0.11 17.43
C LYS A 73 -7.26 0.61 17.26
N GLU A 74 -7.87 1.11 18.33
CA GLU A 74 -9.26 1.56 18.35
C GLU A 74 -9.47 2.75 17.41
N ALA A 75 -8.57 3.73 17.45
CA ALA A 75 -8.61 4.88 16.54
C ALA A 75 -8.45 4.42 15.08
N THR A 76 -7.48 3.55 14.80
CA THR A 76 -7.25 3.01 13.46
C THR A 76 -8.49 2.28 12.92
N LEU A 77 -9.12 1.43 13.73
CA LEU A 77 -10.33 0.70 13.35
C LEU A 77 -11.50 1.65 13.07
N HIS A 78 -11.71 2.64 13.94
CA HIS A 78 -12.77 3.63 13.81
C HIS A 78 -12.60 4.48 12.55
N ASP A 79 -11.42 5.06 12.35
CA ASP A 79 -11.17 5.97 11.24
C ASP A 79 -11.09 5.24 9.89
N ALA A 80 -10.50 4.03 9.87
CA ALA A 80 -10.48 3.22 8.64
C ALA A 80 -11.89 2.88 8.17
N LYS A 81 -12.79 2.49 9.09
CA LYS A 81 -14.19 2.25 8.78
C LYS A 81 -14.84 3.49 8.14
N ALA A 82 -14.67 4.66 8.77
CA ALA A 82 -15.26 5.91 8.27
C ALA A 82 -14.73 6.29 6.88
N LEU A 83 -13.43 6.12 6.62
CA LEU A 83 -12.82 6.37 5.30
C LEU A 83 -13.35 5.44 4.23
N ILE A 84 -13.48 4.15 4.55
CA ILE A 84 -14.01 3.12 3.65
C ILE A 84 -15.47 3.42 3.30
N GLU A 85 -16.29 3.77 4.30
CA GLU A 85 -17.69 4.13 4.10
C GLU A 85 -17.82 5.42 3.26
N LEU A 86 -16.99 6.42 3.53
CA LEU A 86 -16.95 7.67 2.75
C LEU A 86 -16.62 7.40 1.28
N ALA A 87 -15.55 6.64 1.00
CA ALA A 87 -15.16 6.29 -0.36
C ALA A 87 -16.30 5.56 -1.12
N ARG A 88 -16.90 4.56 -0.49
CA ARG A 88 -18.05 3.81 -1.06
C ARG A 88 -19.24 4.71 -1.32
N SER A 89 -19.54 5.66 -0.43
CA SER A 89 -20.63 6.62 -0.62
C SER A 89 -20.43 7.52 -1.84
N CYS A 90 -19.17 7.72 -2.26
CA CYS A 90 -18.79 8.44 -3.47
C CYS A 90 -18.67 7.53 -4.71
N GLY A 91 -18.96 6.22 -4.59
CA GLY A 91 -18.81 5.26 -5.67
C GLY A 91 -17.36 4.86 -5.98
N VAL A 92 -16.41 5.20 -5.10
CA VAL A 92 -14.99 4.87 -5.24
C VAL A 92 -14.70 3.57 -4.50
N MET A 93 -14.05 2.60 -5.14
CA MET A 93 -13.75 1.32 -4.53
C MET A 93 -12.50 1.43 -3.61
N PRO A 94 -12.63 1.19 -2.29
CA PRO A 94 -11.52 1.34 -1.37
C PRO A 94 -10.68 0.08 -1.26
N TYR A 95 -9.38 0.27 -1.10
CA TYR A 95 -8.40 -0.72 -0.64
C TYR A 95 -7.70 -0.22 0.61
N ILE A 96 -7.35 -1.14 1.51
CA ILE A 96 -6.55 -0.83 2.68
C ILE A 96 -5.14 -1.42 2.52
N MET A 97 -4.11 -0.59 2.63
CA MET A 97 -2.73 -1.08 2.59
C MET A 97 -2.32 -1.59 3.98
N ILE A 98 -1.78 -2.81 4.04
CA ILE A 98 -1.18 -3.35 5.26
C ILE A 98 0.29 -2.93 5.28
N PRO A 99 0.71 -2.05 6.21
CA PRO A 99 2.08 -1.57 6.23
C PRO A 99 3.03 -2.59 6.88
N TRP A 100 4.33 -2.30 6.79
CA TRP A 100 5.40 -3.09 7.38
C TRP A 100 5.69 -2.68 8.83
N SER A 101 6.47 -3.49 9.54
CA SER A 101 7.07 -3.12 10.83
C SER A 101 8.44 -2.45 10.63
N GLN A 102 8.94 -1.80 11.67
CA GLN A 102 10.32 -1.31 11.68
C GLN A 102 11.30 -2.48 11.51
N ARG A 103 12.45 -2.23 10.90
CA ARG A 103 13.47 -3.27 10.71
C ARG A 103 13.86 -3.89 12.06
N ASN A 104 13.81 -5.23 12.14
CA ASN A 104 14.13 -6.04 13.32
C ASN A 104 13.14 -5.98 14.49
N TYR A 105 11.92 -5.46 14.28
CA TYR A 105 10.85 -5.48 15.28
C TYR A 105 9.67 -6.36 14.80
N ASP A 106 9.84 -7.68 14.93
CA ASP A 106 8.86 -8.66 14.43
C ASP A 106 7.53 -8.66 15.19
N ASP A 107 7.57 -8.41 16.50
CA ASP A 107 6.37 -8.33 17.34
C ASP A 107 5.43 -7.20 16.90
N ASP A 108 5.98 -6.12 16.34
CA ASP A 108 5.22 -5.01 15.78
C ASP A 108 4.45 -5.45 14.53
N PHE A 109 5.03 -6.30 13.69
CA PHE A 109 4.33 -6.77 12.49
C PHE A 109 3.15 -7.68 12.84
N LYS A 110 3.27 -8.48 13.91
CA LYS A 110 2.14 -9.27 14.39
C LYS A 110 0.96 -8.36 14.76
N THR A 111 1.22 -7.33 15.55
CA THR A 111 0.21 -6.36 15.97
C THR A 111 -0.42 -5.65 14.77
N THR A 112 0.40 -5.18 13.82
CA THR A 112 -0.08 -4.55 12.59
C THR A 112 -1.00 -5.48 11.81
N LYS A 113 -0.61 -6.74 11.57
CA LYS A 113 -1.47 -7.70 10.86
C LYS A 113 -2.83 -7.87 11.53
N ASP A 114 -2.84 -8.01 12.85
CA ASP A 114 -4.08 -8.24 13.60
C ASP A 114 -5.05 -7.05 13.48
N ILE A 115 -4.53 -5.82 13.51
CA ILE A 115 -5.33 -4.60 13.31
C ILE A 115 -5.92 -4.57 11.90
N TYR A 116 -5.09 -4.73 10.87
CA TYR A 116 -5.53 -4.56 9.49
C TYR A 116 -6.40 -5.73 8.98
N HIS A 117 -6.18 -6.95 9.46
CA HIS A 117 -7.12 -8.04 9.23
C HIS A 117 -8.49 -7.75 9.83
N GLN A 118 -8.52 -7.14 11.02
CA GLN A 118 -9.78 -6.73 11.62
C GLN A 118 -10.45 -5.63 10.78
N VAL A 119 -9.71 -4.62 10.30
CA VAL A 119 -10.23 -3.61 9.34
C VAL A 119 -10.84 -4.31 8.12
N MET A 120 -10.13 -5.26 7.51
CA MET A 120 -10.59 -5.98 6.32
C MET A 120 -11.89 -6.76 6.57
N MET A 121 -11.93 -7.53 7.66
CA MET A 121 -13.07 -8.40 7.97
C MET A 121 -14.30 -7.59 8.40
N ASP A 122 -14.12 -6.60 9.27
CA ASP A 122 -15.23 -5.78 9.81
C ASP A 122 -15.88 -4.90 8.72
N ASN A 123 -15.11 -4.52 7.69
CA ASN A 123 -15.58 -3.60 6.64
C ASN A 123 -15.73 -4.26 5.26
N LEU A 124 -15.48 -5.56 5.14
CA LEU A 124 -15.44 -6.30 3.87
C LEU A 124 -14.59 -5.61 2.79
N VAL A 125 -13.45 -5.06 3.17
CA VAL A 125 -12.51 -4.35 2.28
C VAL A 125 -11.32 -5.25 1.95
N ASP A 126 -10.82 -5.16 0.72
CA ASP A 126 -9.64 -5.94 0.32
C ASP A 126 -8.35 -5.23 0.78
N GLY A 127 -7.40 -6.04 1.26
CA GLY A 127 -6.11 -5.59 1.75
C GLY A 127 -5.00 -5.71 0.71
N ILE A 128 -4.07 -4.76 0.69
CA ILE A 128 -2.84 -4.83 -0.09
C ILE A 128 -1.69 -5.23 0.85
N PRO A 129 -1.09 -6.42 0.69
CA PRO A 129 -0.23 -7.03 1.71
C PRO A 129 1.24 -6.58 1.59
N VAL A 130 1.50 -5.27 1.47
CA VAL A 130 2.86 -4.72 1.33
C VAL A 130 3.75 -5.14 2.49
N GLY A 131 3.25 -5.03 3.73
CA GLY A 131 3.97 -5.45 4.92
C GLY A 131 4.39 -6.91 4.92
N TYR A 132 3.61 -7.81 4.30
CA TYR A 132 3.99 -9.22 4.17
C TYR A 132 5.19 -9.40 3.25
N VAL A 133 5.20 -8.69 2.12
CA VAL A 133 6.29 -8.73 1.15
C VAL A 133 7.57 -8.16 1.75
N ILE A 134 7.49 -6.94 2.30
CA ILE A 134 8.64 -6.25 2.88
C ILE A 134 9.21 -7.06 4.05
N ASN A 135 8.36 -7.53 4.97
CA ASN A 135 8.84 -8.27 6.13
C ASN A 135 9.47 -9.62 5.75
N ARG A 136 8.90 -10.34 4.76
CA ARG A 136 9.48 -11.60 4.28
C ARG A 136 10.85 -11.37 3.65
N LEU A 137 10.95 -10.44 2.71
CA LEU A 137 12.17 -10.19 1.94
C LEU A 137 13.28 -9.61 2.82
N SER A 138 12.96 -8.71 3.74
CA SER A 138 13.97 -8.14 4.65
C SER A 138 14.63 -9.20 5.55
N HIS A 139 13.89 -10.25 5.91
CA HIS A 139 14.41 -11.37 6.72
C HIS A 139 15.14 -12.42 5.90
N GLN A 140 14.61 -12.78 4.72
CA GLN A 140 15.18 -13.86 3.89
C GLN A 140 16.34 -13.38 3.03
N ASN A 141 16.38 -12.08 2.74
CA ASN A 141 17.34 -11.44 1.85
C ASN A 141 17.87 -10.15 2.48
N PRO A 142 18.62 -10.24 3.60
CA PRO A 142 19.12 -9.06 4.31
C PRO A 142 20.09 -8.21 3.48
N GLU A 143 20.62 -8.74 2.38
CA GLU A 143 21.40 -8.03 1.37
C GLU A 143 20.57 -7.04 0.53
N LEU A 144 19.24 -7.21 0.49
CA LEU A 144 18.34 -6.22 -0.09
C LEU A 144 18.19 -5.07 0.89
N GLU A 145 18.77 -3.92 0.56
CA GLU A 145 18.59 -2.69 1.32
C GLU A 145 17.18 -2.12 1.06
N LEU A 146 16.19 -2.65 1.79
CA LEU A 146 14.79 -2.24 1.66
C LEU A 146 14.42 -1.05 2.54
N PHE A 147 15.16 -0.82 3.62
CA PHE A 147 14.92 0.24 4.59
C PHE A 147 15.98 1.33 4.50
N GLN A 148 15.57 2.58 4.72
CA GLN A 148 16.47 3.69 4.94
C GLN A 148 17.17 3.57 6.30
N SER A 149 18.11 4.48 6.58
CA SER A 149 18.90 4.50 7.82
C SER A 149 18.07 4.69 9.09
N ASP A 150 16.84 5.19 8.98
CA ASP A 150 15.90 5.32 10.10
C ASP A 150 15.15 4.02 10.43
N ASN A 151 15.35 2.95 9.65
CA ASN A 151 14.70 1.64 9.81
C ASN A 151 13.17 1.65 9.71
N GLN A 152 12.59 2.75 9.21
CA GLN A 152 11.15 2.98 9.12
C GLN A 152 10.71 3.18 7.67
N HIS A 153 11.39 4.07 6.94
CA HIS A 153 11.04 4.37 5.56
C HIS A 153 11.68 3.37 4.59
N LEU A 154 11.02 3.16 3.46
CA LEU A 154 11.55 2.32 2.39
C LEU A 154 12.57 3.08 1.55
N THR A 155 13.58 2.35 1.06
CA THR A 155 14.42 2.81 -0.04
C THR A 155 13.62 2.82 -1.34
N SER A 156 14.17 3.36 -2.43
CA SER A 156 13.54 3.26 -3.76
C SER A 156 13.28 1.80 -4.18
N LEU A 157 14.12 0.85 -3.77
CA LEU A 157 13.88 -0.58 -4.02
C LEU A 157 12.70 -1.11 -3.20
N GLY A 158 12.56 -0.67 -1.94
CA GLY A 158 11.38 -0.98 -1.13
C GLY A 158 10.10 -0.37 -1.70
N SER A 159 10.11 0.89 -2.12
CA SER A 159 8.95 1.52 -2.78
C SER A 159 8.61 0.88 -4.14
N TYR A 160 9.61 0.35 -4.85
CA TYR A 160 9.35 -0.49 -6.03
C TYR A 160 8.59 -1.77 -5.64
N LEU A 161 9.01 -2.48 -4.59
CA LEU A 161 8.29 -3.66 -4.07
C LEU A 161 6.86 -3.33 -3.64
N GLU A 162 6.66 -2.21 -2.97
CA GLU A 162 5.34 -1.68 -2.63
C GLU A 162 4.49 -1.48 -3.89
N SER A 163 5.04 -0.80 -4.90
CA SER A 163 4.33 -0.53 -6.15
C SER A 163 3.89 -1.80 -6.89
N ILE A 164 4.77 -2.79 -7.04
CA ILE A 164 4.44 -4.04 -7.74
C ILE A 164 3.54 -4.95 -6.90
N THR A 165 3.56 -4.81 -5.57
CA THR A 165 2.59 -5.48 -4.68
C THR A 165 1.19 -4.91 -4.89
N ILE A 166 1.05 -3.58 -5.04
CA ILE A 166 -0.22 -2.92 -5.37
C ILE A 166 -0.71 -3.41 -6.74
N LEU A 167 0.14 -3.37 -7.76
CA LEU A 167 -0.21 -3.79 -9.12
C LEU A 167 -0.62 -5.28 -9.18
N ASN A 168 0.12 -6.17 -8.53
CA ASN A 168 -0.25 -7.58 -8.47
C ASN A 168 -1.56 -7.79 -7.67
N THR A 169 -1.79 -7.01 -6.61
CA THR A 169 -3.00 -7.16 -5.80
C THR A 169 -4.25 -6.72 -6.56
N ILE A 170 -4.20 -5.56 -7.21
CA ILE A 170 -5.38 -4.95 -7.86
C ILE A 170 -5.55 -5.45 -9.30
N PHE A 171 -4.45 -5.55 -10.05
CA PHE A 171 -4.46 -5.84 -11.50
C PHE A 171 -3.97 -7.24 -11.86
N PHE A 172 -3.54 -8.04 -10.88
CA PHE A 172 -3.00 -9.39 -11.09
C PHE A 172 -1.78 -9.41 -12.02
N GLU A 173 -1.09 -8.29 -12.16
CA GLU A 173 0.12 -8.19 -12.98
C GLU A 173 1.23 -9.07 -12.39
N THR A 174 1.95 -9.79 -13.25
CA THR A 174 3.06 -10.69 -12.87
C THR A 174 4.32 -10.41 -13.67
N LYS A 175 4.39 -9.27 -14.35
CA LYS A 175 5.52 -8.83 -15.17
C LYS A 175 5.61 -7.32 -15.05
N PHE A 176 6.80 -6.83 -14.73
CA PHE A 176 7.04 -5.41 -14.47
C PHE A 176 8.26 -4.93 -15.25
N PRO A 177 8.27 -3.68 -15.70
CA PRO A 177 9.43 -3.12 -16.39
C PRO A 177 10.60 -2.88 -15.45
N GLY A 178 10.41 -2.82 -14.12
CA GLY A 178 11.51 -2.72 -13.16
C GLY A 178 12.07 -1.31 -12.98
N LYS A 179 11.20 -0.31 -13.04
CA LYS A 179 11.57 1.10 -12.99
C LYS A 179 11.51 1.62 -11.55
N LEU A 180 12.62 2.15 -11.06
CA LEU A 180 12.74 2.83 -9.77
C LEU A 180 12.73 4.34 -9.99
N ILE A 181 12.24 5.05 -8.99
CA ILE A 181 12.39 6.49 -8.87
C ILE A 181 13.29 6.80 -7.67
N TYR A 182 14.33 7.59 -7.91
CA TYR A 182 15.16 8.17 -6.86
C TYR A 182 14.83 9.66 -6.71
N PRO A 183 14.36 10.10 -5.53
CA PRO A 183 14.13 11.51 -5.30
C PRO A 183 15.47 12.24 -5.13
N ASN A 184 15.67 13.33 -5.88
CA ASN A 184 16.78 14.26 -5.67
C ASN A 184 16.24 15.68 -5.36
N GLN A 185 17.11 16.63 -5.04
CA GLN A 185 16.71 17.98 -4.58
C GLN A 185 15.89 18.79 -5.60
N SER A 186 15.88 18.41 -6.88
CA SER A 186 15.26 19.18 -7.96
C SER A 186 14.55 18.34 -9.04
N SER A 187 14.66 17.02 -9.00
CA SER A 187 14.09 16.10 -10.00
C SER A 187 13.93 14.68 -9.46
N PHE A 188 13.20 13.86 -10.21
CA PHE A 188 13.07 12.42 -10.01
C PHE A 188 13.88 11.72 -11.11
N GLU A 189 14.78 10.83 -10.72
CA GLU A 189 15.59 10.06 -11.66
C GLU A 189 15.08 8.64 -11.77
N GLU A 190 14.67 8.27 -12.98
CA GLU A 190 14.21 6.92 -13.31
C GLU A 190 15.41 5.99 -13.51
N HIS A 191 15.42 4.85 -12.84
CA HIS A 191 16.48 3.85 -12.90
C HIS A 191 15.91 2.48 -13.23
N GLN A 192 16.65 1.68 -13.99
CA GLN A 192 16.24 0.36 -14.43
C GLN A 192 16.90 -0.72 -13.56
N LEU A 193 16.11 -1.63 -12.99
CA LEU A 193 16.65 -2.82 -12.33
C LEU A 193 17.22 -3.82 -13.34
N ASP A 194 18.17 -4.62 -12.87
CA ASP A 194 18.64 -5.81 -13.56
C ASP A 194 17.50 -6.83 -13.73
N GLU A 195 17.39 -7.44 -14.91
CA GLU A 195 16.31 -8.37 -15.25
C GLU A 195 16.22 -9.56 -14.29
N ARG A 196 17.35 -10.09 -13.79
CA ARG A 196 17.33 -11.22 -12.85
C ARG A 196 16.76 -10.80 -11.51
N LEU A 197 17.05 -9.58 -11.07
CA LEU A 197 16.50 -9.03 -9.85
C LEU A 197 15.00 -8.78 -10.01
N ILE A 198 14.55 -8.24 -11.15
CA ILE A 198 13.11 -8.09 -11.45
C ILE A 198 12.39 -9.43 -11.35
N ASP A 199 12.90 -10.46 -12.03
CA ASP A 199 12.31 -11.80 -12.03
C ASP A 199 12.23 -12.41 -10.63
N PHE A 200 13.29 -12.24 -9.83
CA PHE A 200 13.33 -12.70 -8.45
C PHE A 200 12.26 -12.01 -7.58
N LEU A 201 12.27 -10.67 -7.55
CA LEU A 201 11.35 -9.89 -6.73
C LEU A 201 9.89 -10.11 -7.14
N THR A 202 9.63 -10.22 -8.44
CA THR A 202 8.30 -10.50 -8.97
C THR A 202 7.78 -11.84 -8.46
N LYS A 203 8.60 -12.90 -8.47
CA LYS A 203 8.20 -14.22 -7.96
C LYS A 203 7.87 -14.18 -6.48
N GLU A 204 8.68 -13.49 -5.67
CA GLU A 204 8.44 -13.37 -4.23
C GLU A 204 7.18 -12.57 -3.91
N VAL A 205 6.90 -11.49 -4.66
CA VAL A 205 5.66 -10.70 -4.55
C VAL A 205 4.45 -11.56 -4.91
N VAL A 206 4.45 -12.18 -6.10
CA VAL A 206 3.33 -13.02 -6.58
C VAL A 206 3.03 -14.12 -5.57
N HIS A 207 4.05 -14.86 -5.15
CA HIS A 207 3.89 -15.94 -4.17
C HIS A 207 3.31 -15.44 -2.84
N THR A 208 3.77 -14.29 -2.36
CA THR A 208 3.30 -13.70 -1.10
C THR A 208 1.86 -13.21 -1.21
N VAL A 209 1.51 -12.54 -2.30
CA VAL A 209 0.14 -12.03 -2.54
C VAL A 209 -0.85 -13.18 -2.73
N GLU A 210 -0.50 -14.23 -3.48
CA GLU A 210 -1.35 -15.42 -3.65
C GLU A 210 -1.62 -16.11 -2.31
N ARG A 211 -0.58 -16.29 -1.48
CA ARG A 211 -0.72 -16.83 -0.14
C ARG A 211 -1.56 -15.94 0.77
N PHE A 212 -1.45 -14.62 0.63
CA PHE A 212 -2.28 -13.69 1.38
C PHE A 212 -3.75 -13.79 0.96
N LYS A 213 -4.03 -13.72 -0.35
CA LYS A 213 -5.39 -13.80 -0.90
C LYS A 213 -6.08 -15.12 -0.55
N SER A 214 -5.37 -16.25 -0.58
CA SER A 214 -5.97 -17.56 -0.23
C SER A 214 -6.41 -17.66 1.24
N ASN A 215 -5.85 -16.85 2.13
CA ASN A 215 -6.18 -16.85 3.56
C ASN A 215 -7.16 -15.73 3.95
N TYR A 216 -7.17 -14.60 3.21
CA TYR A 216 -7.82 -13.36 3.67
C TYR A 216 -8.68 -12.65 2.63
N CYS A 217 -8.80 -13.15 1.40
CA CYS A 217 -9.65 -12.51 0.39
C CYS A 217 -11.11 -12.44 0.85
N VAL A 218 -11.67 -11.23 0.85
CA VAL A 218 -13.04 -10.99 1.33
C VAL A 218 -14.05 -11.00 0.17
N CYS A 219 -13.60 -10.78 -1.07
CA CYS A 219 -14.46 -10.89 -2.27
C CYS A 219 -15.16 -12.25 -2.38
N GLY A 220 -14.49 -13.37 -2.05
CA GLY A 220 -15.11 -14.71 -2.05
C GLY A 220 -16.16 -14.95 -0.96
N LYS A 221 -16.26 -14.06 0.04
CA LYS A 221 -17.31 -14.12 1.08
C LYS A 221 -18.52 -13.23 0.77
N ARG A 222 -18.40 -12.26 -0.16
CA ARG A 222 -19.54 -11.41 -0.58
C ARG A 222 -20.60 -12.23 -1.32
N GLU A 223 -20.19 -13.19 -2.15
CA GLU A 223 -21.12 -14.09 -2.86
C GLU A 223 -21.97 -14.98 -1.95
N ILE A 224 -21.60 -15.16 -0.68
CA ILE A 224 -22.32 -16.03 0.28
C ILE A 224 -23.36 -15.24 1.09
N LEU A 225 -23.27 -13.90 1.09
CA LEU A 225 -24.16 -13.03 1.88
C LEU A 225 -25.27 -12.38 1.05
N ASP A 226 -25.26 -12.57 -0.27
CA ASP A 226 -26.27 -12.07 -1.20
C ASP A 226 -27.29 -13.17 -1.64
N ASP A 227 -27.27 -14.35 -1.02
CA ASP A 227 -28.26 -15.45 -1.14
C ASP A 227 -29.08 -15.63 0.17
#